data_AF-A0A1M4ZAZ2-F1
#
_entry.id   AF-A0A1M4ZAZ2-F1
#
_cell.length_a   1.000
_cell.length_b   1.000
_cell.length_c   1.000
_cell.angle_alpha   90.00
_cell.angle_beta   90.00
_cell.angle_gamma   90.00
#
_symmetry.space_group_name_H-M   'P 1'
#
loop_
_entity.id
_entity.type
_entity.pdbx_description
1 polymer ?
#
loop_
_entity_poly.entity_id
_entity_poly.type
_entity_poly.pdbx_seq_one_letter_code
_entity_poly.pdbx_strand_id
1 'polypeptide(L)' 'MAKVTMTLKEIMAIPEEELRAEEESIKRTSCDYDPDCPPRTMEQLKAMGWRRASRAKKET' A
#
# COMPACT_ATOMS: atom_id res chain seq x y z
N MET A 1 -16.70 5.38 0.08
CA MET A 1 -15.67 4.53 -0.54
C MET A 1 -15.97 3.09 -0.17
N ALA A 2 -16.20 2.21 -1.15
CA ALA A 2 -16.40 0.80 -0.86
C ALA A 2 -15.08 0.19 -0.39
N LYS A 3 -15.08 -0.47 0.77
CA LYS A 3 -13.91 -1.17 1.28
C LYS A 3 -13.86 -2.52 0.58
N VAL A 4 -12.88 -2.71 -0.29
CA VAL A 4 -12.60 -4.04 -0.86
C VAL A 4 -12.00 -4.88 0.26
N THR A 5 -12.66 -5.97 0.61
CA THR A 5 -12.19 -6.93 1.63
C THR A 5 -12.15 -8.31 1.00
N MET A 6 -10.99 -8.96 1.07
CA MET A 6 -10.82 -10.36 0.72
C MET A 6 -10.60 -11.20 1.96
N THR A 7 -11.14 -12.40 1.96
CA THR A 7 -10.91 -13.44 2.95
C THR A 7 -9.62 -14.20 2.65
N LEU A 8 -9.06 -14.87 3.66
CA LEU A 8 -7.85 -15.69 3.49
C LEU A 8 -8.04 -16.80 2.43
N LYS A 9 -9.24 -17.38 2.33
CA LYS A 9 -9.53 -18.40 1.33
C LYS A 9 -9.47 -17.85 -0.10
N GLU A 10 -9.97 -16.64 -0.30
CA GLU A 10 -9.92 -15.97 -1.60
C GLU A 10 -8.49 -15.60 -1.99
N ILE A 11 -7.66 -15.18 -1.03
CA ILE A 11 -6.24 -14.90 -1.26
C ILE A 11 -5.48 -16.18 -1.64
N MET A 12 -5.73 -17.28 -0.94
CA MET A 12 -5.08 -18.57 -1.23
C MET A 12 -5.56 -19.22 -2.53
N ALA A 13 -6.71 -18.78 -3.05
CA ALA A 13 -7.24 -19.25 -4.33
C ALA A 13 -6.62 -18.53 -5.54
N ILE A 14 -5.82 -17.48 -5.33
CA ILE A 14 -5.15 -16.76 -6.42
C ILE A 14 -4.10 -17.68 -7.04
N PRO A 15 -4.15 -17.93 -8.36
CA PRO A 15 -3.16 -18.76 -9.04
C PRO A 15 -1.75 -18.18 -8.90
N GLU A 16 -0.76 -19.06 -8.69
CA GLU A 16 0.64 -18.65 -8.52
C GLU A 16 1.19 -17.93 -9.77
N GLU A 17 0.67 -18.26 -10.96
CA GLU A 17 1.03 -17.62 -12.22
C GLU A 17 0.57 -16.16 -12.29
N GLU A 18 -0.63 -15.86 -11.77
CA GLU A 18 -1.13 -14.48 -11.66
C GLU A 18 -0.28 -13.67 -10.67
N LEU A 19 0.10 -14.27 -9.54
CA LEU A 19 0.98 -13.63 -8.57
C LEU A 19 2.35 -13.31 -9.18
N ARG A 20 2.95 -14.24 -9.94
CA ARG A 20 4.23 -13.99 -10.63
C ARG A 20 4.12 -12.92 -11.70
N ALA A 21 3.03 -12.90 -12.46
CA ALA A 21 2.79 -11.88 -13.47
C ALA A 21 2.70 -10.48 -12.84
N GLU A 22 2.02 -10.35 -11.70
CA GLU A 22 1.97 -9.11 -10.92
C GLU A 22 3.34 -8.73 -10.33
N GLU A 23 4.09 -9.69 -9.79
CA GLU A 23 5.45 -9.39 -9.32
C GLU A 23 6.36 -8.89 -10.45
N GLU A 24 6.24 -9.46 -11.64
CA GLU A 24 7.00 -9.03 -12.82
C GLU A 24 6.53 -7.66 -13.32
N SER A 25 5.23 -7.38 -13.28
CA SER A 25 4.66 -6.07 -13.63
C SER A 25 5.18 -4.98 -12.69
N ILE A 26 5.22 -5.25 -11.37
CA ILE A 26 5.75 -4.33 -10.36
C ILE A 26 7.25 -4.12 -10.56
N LYS A 27 8.02 -5.19 -10.82
CA LYS A 27 9.46 -5.08 -11.10
C LYS A 27 9.76 -4.24 -12.34
N ARG A 28 8.86 -4.23 -13.33
CA ARG A 28 8.96 -3.42 -14.55
C ARG A 28 8.41 -2.01 -14.38
N THR A 29 7.59 -1.76 -13.35
CA THR A 29 7.04 -0.44 -13.08
C THR A 29 8.13 0.40 -12.44
N SER A 30 8.60 1.42 -13.15
CA SER A 30 9.56 2.36 -12.61
C SER A 30 8.91 3.12 -11.45
N CYS A 31 9.47 2.99 -10.25
CA CYS A 31 9.19 3.91 -9.16
C CYS A 31 9.92 5.23 -9.44
N ASP A 32 9.46 5.95 -10.46
CA ASP A 32 10.06 7.22 -10.83
C ASP A 32 9.77 8.23 -9.71
N TYR A 33 10.85 8.67 -9.04
CA TYR A 33 10.76 9.78 -8.13
C TYR A 33 10.52 11.05 -8.95
N ASP A 34 9.31 11.58 -8.85
CA ASP A 34 8.98 12.88 -9.41
C ASP A 34 9.59 13.98 -8.53
N PRO A 35 10.61 14.71 -9.00
CA PRO A 35 11.28 15.76 -8.22
C PRO A 35 10.39 16.98 -7.98
N ASP A 36 9.35 17.17 -8.78
CA ASP A 36 8.39 18.27 -8.63
C ASP A 36 7.20 17.88 -7.74
N CYS A 37 7.10 16.60 -7.33
CA CYS A 37 6.04 16.13 -6.43
C CYS A 37 6.23 16.73 -5.04
N PRO A 38 5.41 17.73 -4.63
CA PRO A 38 5.63 18.42 -3.39
C PRO A 38 5.33 17.48 -2.22
N PRO A 39 6.06 17.62 -1.09
CA PRO A 39 5.73 16.85 0.11
C PRO A 39 4.27 17.14 0.49
N ARG A 40 3.48 16.07 0.67
CA ARG A 40 2.08 16.21 1.04
C ARG A 40 1.94 16.93 2.37
N THR A 41 0.98 17.84 2.47
CA THR A 41 0.71 18.56 3.71
C THR A 41 0.08 17.63 4.76
N MET A 42 0.15 18.02 6.03
CA MET A 42 -0.47 17.24 7.12
C MET A 42 -2.00 17.13 6.97
N GLU A 43 -2.65 18.12 6.34
CA GLU A 43 -4.09 18.07 6.05
C GLU A 43 -4.41 17.04 4.97
N GLN A 44 -3.60 16.99 3.90
CA GLN A 44 -3.72 15.98 2.85
C GLN A 44 -3.48 14.56 3.39
N LEU A 45 -2.50 14.39 4.28
CA LEU A 45 -2.24 13.10 4.94
C LEU A 45 -3.42 12.66 5.82
N LYS A 46 -4.02 13.59 6.59
CA LYS A 46 -5.22 13.32 7.38
C LYS A 46 -6.42 12.95 6.51
N ALA A 47 -6.62 13.64 5.38
CA ALA A 47 -7.72 13.37 4.45
C ALA A 47 -7.61 11.97 3.81
N MET A 48 -6.39 11.49 3.57
CA MET A 48 -6.14 10.12 3.08
C MET A 48 -6.20 9.06 4.19
N GLY A 49 -6.47 9.43 5.45
CA GLY A 49 -6.51 8.50 6.57
C GLY A 49 -5.14 8.00 7.04
N TRP A 50 -4.05 8.64 6.58
CA TRP A 50 -2.69 8.30 7.01
C TRP A 50 -2.48 8.86 8.42
N ARG A 51 -2.42 7.96 9.41
CA ARG A 51 -2.01 8.31 10.76
C ARG A 51 -0.52 8.03 10.89
N ARG A 52 0.24 8.92 11.55
CA ARG A 52 1.61 8.55 11.98
C ARG A 52 1.48 7.25 12.76
N ALA A 53 2.29 6.26 12.43
CA ALA A 53 2.50 5.13 13.32
C ALA A 53 3.07 5.71 14.62
N SER A 54 2.19 6.03 15.57
CA SER A 54 2.63 6.32 16.93
C SER A 54 3.36 5.06 17.35
N ARG A 55 4.67 5.17 17.58
CA ARG A 55 5.48 4.15 18.22
C ARG A 55 4.76 3.82 19.51
N ALA A 56 3.93 2.78 19.49
CA ALA A 56 3.32 2.24 20.69
C ALA A 56 4.52 1.77 21.49
N LYS A 57 4.97 2.61 22.43
CA LYS A 57 5.85 2.16 23.49
C LYS A 57 5.09 1.01 24.13
N LYS A 58 5.49 -0.22 23.83
CA LYS A 58 5.27 -1.32 24.76
C LYS A 58 6.19 -1.00 25.93
N GLU A 59 5.66 -0.26 26.90
CA GLU A 59 6.24 -0.26 28.24
C GLU A 59 6.05 -1.69 28.76
N THR A 60 7.18 -2.28 29.15
CA THR A 60 7.36 -3.62 29.71
C THR A 60 6.63 -3.80 31.01
#